data_AF-W7WBU5-F1
#
_entry.id   AF-W7WBU5-F1
#
_cell.length_a   1.000
_cell.length_b   1.000
_cell.length_c   1.000
_cell.angle_alpha   90.00
_cell.angle_beta   90.00
_cell.angle_gamma   90.00
#
_symmetry.space_group_name_H-M   'P 1'
#
loop_
_entity.id
_entity.type
_entity.pdbx_description
1 polymer ?
#
loop_
_entity_poly.entity_id
_entity_poly.type
_entity_poly.pdbx_seq_one_letter_code
_entity_poly.pdbx_strand_id
1 'polypeptide(L)'
;MSLALLNADLHCHSNVSDGTLEPEALAARAQTNGVELWALTDHDEVGGQRRARDAALALGLPYLTGTEISVSFAGVTVHIVGLGFEADDAALAAGLAATRGGREARAREMAASLAQAGITGATKARCSTWETPN
;
A
#
# COMPACT_ATOMS: atom_id res chain seq x y z
N MET A 1 -35.37 6.42 12.06
CA MET A 1 -34.00 5.85 12.01
C MET A 1 -33.21 6.69 11.03
N SER A 2 -32.21 7.43 11.51
CA SER A 2 -31.23 8.07 10.64
C SER A 2 -30.42 6.96 9.97
N LEU A 3 -30.33 6.92 8.65
CA LEU A 3 -29.27 6.15 8.00
C LEU A 3 -27.96 6.89 8.29
N ALA A 4 -27.30 6.52 9.40
CA ALA A 4 -25.91 6.87 9.57
C ALA A 4 -25.14 6.08 8.50
N LEU A 5 -24.59 6.79 7.52
CA LEU A 5 -23.64 6.21 6.58
C LEU A 5 -22.38 5.84 7.37
N LEU A 6 -21.94 4.58 7.24
CA LEU A 6 -20.72 4.08 7.85
C LEU A 6 -19.53 4.94 7.41
N ASN A 7 -18.77 5.50 8.35
CA ASN A 7 -17.56 6.27 8.04
C ASN A 7 -16.39 5.33 7.74
N ALA A 8 -16.35 4.79 6.52
CA ALA A 8 -15.33 3.83 6.12
C ALA A 8 -14.18 4.51 5.35
N ASP A 9 -12.94 4.13 5.68
CA ASP A 9 -11.76 4.41 4.87
C ASP A 9 -11.26 3.10 4.27
N LEU A 10 -11.56 2.89 2.99
CA LEU A 10 -11.27 1.65 2.26
C LEU A 10 -10.13 1.83 1.25
N HIS A 11 -9.38 2.92 1.32
CA HIS A 11 -8.26 3.16 0.41
C HIS A 11 -7.22 4.08 1.06
N CYS A 12 -6.15 3.48 1.56
CA CYS A 12 -5.02 4.21 2.13
C CYS A 12 -3.73 3.41 1.97
N HIS A 13 -2.60 4.12 2.09
CA HIS A 13 -1.26 3.57 1.87
C HIS A 13 -0.39 3.79 3.11
N SER A 14 0.36 2.76 3.46
CA SER A 14 1.42 2.79 4.45
C SER A 14 2.78 2.91 3.77
N ASN A 15 3.84 3.02 4.57
CA ASN A 15 5.21 3.00 4.06
C ASN A 15 5.67 1.62 3.54
N VAL A 16 4.82 0.60 3.60
CA VAL A 16 5.04 -0.68 2.91
C VAL A 16 4.94 -0.51 1.40
N SER A 17 4.15 0.45 0.90
CA SER A 17 4.20 0.93 -0.48
C SER A 17 4.78 2.34 -0.59
N ASP A 18 3.95 3.37 -0.57
CA ASP A 18 4.29 4.74 -0.89
C ASP A 18 3.66 5.76 0.06
N GLY A 19 2.98 5.27 1.09
CA GLY A 19 2.56 6.06 2.23
C GLY A 19 3.74 6.47 3.12
N THR A 20 3.44 7.32 4.10
CA THR A 20 4.46 7.90 5.00
C THR A 20 4.45 7.31 6.40
N LEU A 21 3.36 6.65 6.78
CA LEU A 21 3.18 6.10 8.12
C LEU A 21 3.31 4.58 8.08
N GLU A 22 3.86 4.02 9.15
CA GLU A 22 3.78 2.59 9.44
C GLU A 22 2.30 2.16 9.58
N PRO A 23 1.95 0.91 9.22
CA PRO A 23 0.60 0.37 9.38
C PRO A 23 -0.05 0.64 10.74
N GLU A 24 0.69 0.51 11.84
CA GLU A 24 0.20 0.72 13.20
C GLU A 24 -0.12 2.19 13.48
N ALA A 25 0.74 3.10 13.03
CA ALA A 25 0.52 4.53 13.16
C ALA A 25 -0.65 5.00 12.29
N LEU A 26 -0.83 4.39 11.13
CA LEU A 26 -1.95 4.66 10.24
C LEU A 26 -3.28 4.18 10.83
N ALA A 27 -3.32 3.00 11.47
CA ALA A 27 -4.49 2.51 12.20
C ALA A 27 -4.92 3.46 13.32
N ALA A 28 -3.96 3.93 14.13
CA ALA A 28 -4.21 4.91 15.18
C ALA A 28 -4.75 6.22 14.59
N ARG A 29 -4.16 6.69 13.49
CA ARG A 29 -4.64 7.88 12.79
C ARG A 29 -6.07 7.71 12.27
N ALA A 30 -6.41 6.58 11.66
CA ALA A 30 -7.77 6.31 11.18
C ALA A 30 -8.78 6.35 12.34
N GLN A 31 -8.49 5.64 13.44
CA GLN A 31 -9.35 5.61 14.62
C GLN A 31 -9.57 7.01 15.22
N THR A 32 -8.49 7.80 15.38
CA THR A 32 -8.59 9.15 15.96
C THR A 32 -9.40 10.13 15.10
N ASN A 33 -9.52 9.87 13.80
CA ASN A 33 -10.34 10.66 12.88
C ASN A 33 -11.78 10.11 12.74
N GLY A 34 -12.17 9.15 13.57
CA GLY A 34 -13.53 8.63 13.63
C GLY A 34 -13.88 7.62 12.54
N VAL A 35 -12.90 6.98 11.90
CA VAL A 35 -13.14 5.88 10.96
C VAL A 35 -13.78 4.70 11.70
N GLU A 36 -14.83 4.15 11.13
CA GLU A 36 -15.64 3.04 11.68
C GLU A 36 -15.34 1.70 10.99
N LEU A 37 -14.74 1.71 9.79
CA LEU A 37 -14.24 0.54 9.09
C LEU A 37 -13.01 0.94 8.27
N TRP A 38 -11.93 0.19 8.41
CA TRP A 38 -10.65 0.53 7.79
C TRP A 38 -10.07 -0.61 6.94
N ALA A 39 -9.48 -0.26 5.79
CA ALA A 39 -8.68 -1.17 4.98
C ALA A 39 -7.36 -0.53 4.57
N LEU A 40 -6.25 -1.24 4.77
CA LEU A 40 -4.95 -0.89 4.20
C LEU A 40 -4.86 -1.46 2.80
N THR A 41 -4.54 -0.64 1.80
CA THR A 41 -4.54 -1.01 0.37
C THR A 41 -3.21 -0.68 -0.30
N ASP A 42 -2.09 -1.08 0.32
CA ASP A 42 -0.75 -0.86 -0.24
C ASP A 42 -0.62 -1.38 -1.69
N HIS A 43 0.17 -0.67 -2.48
CA HIS A 43 0.40 -0.99 -3.89
C HIS A 43 1.16 -2.30 -4.11
N ASP A 44 0.54 -3.24 -4.82
CA ASP A 44 1.11 -4.53 -5.22
C ASP A 44 1.77 -5.31 -4.06
N GLU A 45 1.31 -5.13 -2.82
CA GLU A 45 1.91 -5.70 -1.62
C GLU A 45 0.87 -5.98 -0.53
N VAL A 46 1.09 -7.05 0.24
CA VAL A 46 0.25 -7.47 1.37
C VAL A 46 1.05 -7.69 2.67
N GLY A 47 2.36 -7.47 2.66
CA GLY A 47 3.24 -7.61 3.84
C GLY A 47 2.82 -6.76 5.05
N GLY A 48 2.14 -5.63 4.81
CA GLY A 48 1.59 -4.77 5.86
C GLY A 48 0.30 -5.28 6.52
N GLN A 49 -0.39 -6.25 5.91
CA GLN A 49 -1.76 -6.63 6.29
C GLN A 49 -1.87 -7.17 7.72
N ARG A 50 -0.95 -8.04 8.15
CA ARG A 50 -0.97 -8.58 9.52
C ARG A 50 -0.76 -7.49 10.55
N ARG A 51 0.24 -6.62 10.33
CA ARG A 51 0.55 -5.48 11.20
C ARG A 51 -0.64 -4.50 11.32
N ALA A 52 -1.24 -4.16 10.18
CA ALA A 52 -2.42 -3.30 10.11
C ALA A 52 -3.62 -3.90 10.85
N ARG A 53 -3.95 -5.16 10.57
CA ARG A 53 -5.05 -5.88 11.21
C ARG A 53 -4.87 -5.93 12.71
N ASP A 54 -3.71 -6.35 13.19
CA ASP A 54 -3.46 -6.53 14.62
C ASP A 54 -3.52 -5.18 15.36
N ALA A 55 -3.02 -4.09 14.76
CA ALA A 55 -3.15 -2.74 15.31
C ALA A 55 -4.59 -2.23 15.32
N ALA A 56 -5.34 -2.44 14.23
CA ALA A 56 -6.75 -2.06 14.15
C ALA A 56 -7.59 -2.78 15.22
N LEU A 57 -7.40 -4.10 15.36
CA LEU A 57 -8.07 -4.90 16.38
C LEU A 57 -7.73 -4.44 17.80
N ALA A 58 -6.47 -4.10 18.08
CA ALA A 58 -6.06 -3.57 19.38
C ALA A 58 -6.73 -2.22 19.72
N LEU A 59 -7.10 -1.44 18.69
CA LEU A 59 -7.80 -0.16 18.83
C LEU A 59 -9.34 -0.30 18.81
N GLY A 60 -9.86 -1.51 18.63
CA GLY A 60 -11.30 -1.75 18.44
C GLY A 60 -11.84 -1.23 17.10
N LEU A 61 -10.96 -1.00 16.12
CA LEU A 61 -11.30 -0.55 14.78
C LEU A 61 -11.57 -1.77 13.87
N PRO A 62 -12.79 -1.95 13.34
CA PRO A 62 -13.07 -2.99 12.36
C PRO A 62 -12.14 -2.88 11.16
N TYR A 63 -11.61 -4.03 10.74
CA TYR A 63 -10.59 -4.12 9.69
C TYR A 63 -11.03 -5.03 8.56
N LEU A 64 -10.77 -4.60 7.33
CA LEU A 64 -10.91 -5.39 6.12
C LEU A 64 -9.56 -5.41 5.39
N THR A 65 -9.08 -6.59 5.01
CA THR A 65 -7.85 -6.71 4.22
C THR A 65 -8.00 -5.98 2.89
N GLY A 66 -6.94 -5.32 2.44
CA GLY A 66 -6.93 -4.59 1.19
C GLY A 66 -5.62 -4.69 0.41
N THR A 67 -5.64 -4.42 -0.89
CA THR A 67 -4.44 -4.20 -1.70
C THR A 67 -4.82 -3.42 -2.95
N GLU A 68 -3.93 -2.58 -3.46
CA GLU A 68 -4.13 -1.87 -4.71
C GLU A 68 -3.23 -2.46 -5.80
N ILE A 69 -3.84 -3.17 -6.74
CA ILE A 69 -3.14 -3.91 -7.78
C ILE A 69 -2.96 -3.02 -9.02
N SER A 70 -1.72 -2.81 -9.42
CA SER A 70 -1.39 -2.15 -10.68
C SER A 70 -1.63 -3.08 -11.86
N VAL A 71 -2.45 -2.64 -12.82
CA VAL A 71 -2.82 -3.42 -14.00
C VAL A 71 -2.52 -2.60 -15.25
N SER A 72 -1.87 -3.23 -16.23
CA SER A 72 -1.75 -2.70 -17.58
C SER A 72 -2.83 -3.34 -18.45
N PHE A 73 -3.78 -2.54 -18.93
CA PHE A 73 -4.90 -3.00 -19.75
C PHE A 73 -5.12 -2.07 -20.94
N ALA A 74 -5.20 -2.60 -22.16
CA ALA A 74 -5.44 -1.83 -23.38
C ALA A 74 -4.52 -0.60 -23.56
N GLY A 75 -3.25 -0.69 -23.13
CA GLY A 75 -2.28 0.41 -23.22
C GLY A 75 -2.43 1.50 -22.15
N VAL A 76 -3.33 1.34 -21.18
CA VAL A 76 -3.48 2.23 -20.03
C VAL A 76 -3.10 1.52 -18.72
N THR A 77 -2.63 2.30 -17.76
CA THR A 77 -2.43 1.82 -16.39
C THR A 77 -3.70 2.10 -15.60
N VAL A 78 -4.28 1.05 -15.01
CA VAL A 78 -5.41 1.14 -14.10
C VAL A 78 -5.03 0.49 -12.78
N HIS A 79 -5.62 0.95 -11.70
CA HIS A 79 -5.43 0.34 -10.39
C HIS A 79 -6.74 -0.30 -9.94
N ILE A 80 -6.64 -1.53 -9.44
CA ILE A 80 -7.78 -2.32 -8.96
C ILE A 80 -7.60 -2.55 -7.47
N VAL A 81 -8.54 -2.07 -6.67
CA VAL A 81 -8.58 -2.34 -5.23
C VAL A 81 -9.21 -3.72 -5.00
N GLY A 82 -8.47 -4.61 -4.34
CA GLY A 82 -8.99 -5.86 -3.79
C GLY A 82 -9.34 -5.68 -2.31
N LEU A 83 -10.49 -6.18 -1.87
CA LEU A 83 -10.94 -6.12 -0.48
C LEU A 83 -11.43 -7.48 0.00
N GLY A 84 -11.21 -7.79 1.29
CA GLY A 84 -11.79 -8.97 1.96
C GLY A 84 -11.27 -10.32 1.46
N PHE A 85 -9.98 -10.40 1.16
CA PHE A 85 -9.30 -11.62 0.74
C PHE A 85 -8.43 -12.20 1.88
N GLU A 86 -8.00 -13.45 1.73
CA GLU A 86 -7.04 -14.06 2.66
C GLU A 86 -5.63 -13.55 2.37
N ALA A 87 -5.07 -12.72 3.26
CA ALA A 87 -3.77 -12.08 3.06
C ALA A 87 -2.58 -13.07 3.05
N ASP A 88 -2.77 -14.27 3.60
CA ASP A 88 -1.77 -15.34 3.65
C ASP A 88 -1.84 -16.27 2.42
N ASP A 89 -2.68 -15.95 1.41
CA ASP A 89 -2.77 -16.71 0.17
C ASP A 89 -1.48 -16.60 -0.65
N ALA A 90 -0.81 -17.73 -0.83
CA ALA A 90 0.48 -17.80 -1.52
C ALA A 90 0.39 -17.45 -3.02
N ALA A 91 -0.73 -17.73 -3.68
CA ALA A 91 -0.91 -17.43 -5.10
C ALA A 91 -1.12 -15.93 -5.31
N LEU A 92 -1.88 -15.27 -4.43
CA LEU A 92 -2.02 -13.82 -4.42
C LEU A 92 -0.66 -13.14 -4.18
N ALA A 93 0.06 -13.56 -3.14
CA ALA A 93 1.38 -13.00 -2.82
C ALA A 93 2.36 -13.16 -4.00
N ALA A 94 2.37 -14.33 -4.66
CA ALA A 94 3.19 -14.57 -5.83
C ALA A 94 2.78 -13.70 -7.03
N GLY A 95 1.48 -13.53 -7.27
CA GLY A 95 0.96 -12.67 -8.34
C GLY A 95 1.35 -11.20 -8.14
N LEU A 96 1.19 -10.68 -6.93
CA LEU A 96 1.57 -9.31 -6.56
C LEU A 96 3.09 -9.09 -6.71
N ALA A 97 3.90 -10.07 -6.28
CA ALA A 97 5.34 -10.03 -6.47
C ALA A 97 5.74 -9.98 -7.96
N ALA A 98 5.05 -10.73 -8.82
CA ALA A 98 5.27 -10.69 -10.26
C ALA A 98 4.94 -9.30 -10.85
N THR A 99 3.86 -8.66 -10.39
CA THR A 99 3.50 -7.29 -10.79
C THR A 99 4.58 -6.27 -10.38
N ARG A 100 5.18 -6.42 -9.18
CA ARG A 100 6.25 -5.54 -8.72
C ARG A 100 7.57 -5.71 -9.47
N GLY A 101 7.84 -6.87 -10.07
CA GLY A 101 9.14 -7.20 -10.66
C GLY A 101 9.65 -6.17 -11.69
N GLY A 102 8.76 -5.44 -12.37
CA GLY A 102 9.11 -4.36 -13.30
C GLY A 102 9.40 -2.99 -12.66
N ARG A 103 9.02 -2.78 -11.39
CA ARG A 103 9.09 -1.47 -10.72
C ARG A 103 10.53 -1.01 -10.54
N GLU A 104 11.42 -1.89 -10.09
CA GLU A 104 12.81 -1.50 -9.80
C GLU A 104 13.58 -1.08 -11.06
N ALA A 105 13.46 -1.87 -12.14
CA ALA A 105 14.08 -1.57 -13.42
C ALA A 105 13.58 -0.22 -13.97
N ARG A 106 12.25 -0.01 -14.01
CA ARG A 106 11.64 1.25 -14.43
C ARG A 106 12.11 2.42 -13.55
N ALA A 107 12.24 2.21 -12.25
CA ALA A 107 12.67 3.26 -11.33
C ALA A 107 14.15 3.65 -11.50
N ARG A 108 15.01 2.74 -12.00
CA ARG A 108 16.39 3.05 -12.41
C ARG A 108 16.42 3.80 -13.75
N GLU A 109 15.61 3.39 -14.72
CA GLU A 109 15.47 4.08 -16.01
C GLU A 109 14.98 5.52 -15.83
N MET A 110 13.95 5.74 -15.01
CA MET A 110 13.46 7.07 -14.68
C MET A 110 14.55 7.94 -14.03
N ALA A 111 15.34 7.37 -13.11
CA ALA A 111 16.43 8.10 -12.48
C ALA A 111 17.55 8.45 -13.47
N ALA A 112 17.86 7.56 -14.43
CA ALA A 112 18.82 7.84 -15.49
C ALA A 112 18.32 8.96 -16.43
N SER A 113 17.03 8.96 -16.75
CA SER A 113 16.39 10.03 -17.54
C SER A 113 16.44 11.37 -16.82
N LEU A 114 16.12 11.40 -15.51
CA LEU A 114 16.23 12.61 -14.68
C LEU A 114 17.67 13.13 -14.61
N ALA A 115 18.66 12.24 -14.51
CA ALA A 115 20.06 12.61 -14.50
C ALA A 115 20.49 13.27 -15.83
N GLN A 116 19.99 12.79 -16.97
CA GLN A 116 20.21 13.42 -18.27
C GLN A 116 19.58 14.81 -18.36
N ALA A 117 18.48 15.05 -17.66
CA ALA A 117 17.84 16.36 -17.52
C ALA A 117 18.49 17.28 -16.46
N GLY A 118 19.61 16.86 -15.85
CA GLY A 118 20.36 17.64 -14.85
C GLY A 118 19.90 17.45 -13.39
N ILE A 119 18.91 16.58 -13.15
CA ILE A 119 18.41 16.27 -11.80
C ILE A 119 19.08 14.99 -11.32
N THR A 120 20.15 15.14 -10.52
CA THR A 120 20.93 14.01 -10.00
C THR A 120 20.45 13.57 -8.61
N GLY A 121 20.77 12.33 -8.21
CA GLY A 121 20.45 11.82 -6.87
C GLY A 121 19.06 11.23 -6.67
N ALA A 122 18.23 11.15 -7.72
CA ALA A 122 16.86 10.63 -7.65
C ALA A 122 16.76 9.17 -7.17
N THR A 123 17.81 8.35 -7.29
CA THR A 123 17.85 6.99 -6.71
C THR A 123 18.10 6.99 -5.20
N LYS A 124 18.90 7.93 -4.66
CA LYS A 124 19.22 8.02 -3.23
C LYS A 124 18.02 8.42 -2.38
N ALA A 125 17.13 9.28 -2.91
CA ALA A 125 15.91 9.68 -2.21
C ALA A 125 14.91 8.53 -1.99
N ARG A 126 15.00 7.46 -2.80
CA ARG A 126 14.19 6.24 -2.65
C ARG A 126 14.91 5.16 -1.84
N CYS A 127 16.22 4.98 -1.99
CA CYS A 127 16.95 3.87 -1.34
C CYS A 127 16.92 3.89 0.20
N SER A 128 16.84 5.07 0.83
CA SER A 128 16.87 5.18 2.30
C SER A 128 15.57 4.76 3.01
N THR A 129 14.49 4.46 2.28
CA THR A 129 13.18 4.07 2.88
C THR A 129 12.85 2.59 2.72
N TRP A 130 13.64 1.82 1.95
CA TRP A 130 13.35 0.40 1.64
C TRP A 130 14.40 -0.58 2.17
N GLU A 131 15.51 -0.08 2.71
CA GLU A 131 16.46 -0.90 3.45
C GLU A 131 15.95 -1.06 4.89
N THR A 132 14.96 -1.94 5.11
CA THR A 132 14.87 -2.58 6.42
C THR A 132 15.98 -3.63 6.50
N PRO A 133 16.86 -3.58 7.51
CA PRO A 133 17.78 -4.67 7.78
C PRO A 133 16.96 -5.89 8.24
N ASN A 134 17.31 -7.06 7.71
CA ASN A 134 16.94 -8.35 8.31
C ASN A 134 17.27 -8.38 9.81
#